data_AF-A0A377B8G6-F1
#
_entry.id   AF-A0A377B8G6-F1
#
_cell.length_a   1.000
_cell.length_b   1.000
_cell.length_c   1.000
_cell.angle_alpha   90.00
_cell.angle_beta   90.00
_cell.angle_gamma   90.00
#
_symmetry.space_group_name_H-M   'P 1'
#
loop_
_entity.id
_entity.type
_entity.pdbx_description
1 polymer ?
#
loop_
_entity_poly.entity_id
_entity_poly.type
_entity_poly.pdbx_seq_one_letter_code
_entity_poly.pdbx_strand_id
1 'polypeptide(L)'
;MLLTRSYFDPKNIVELAIEAGCNCVASTYGVLASVSRRYAHRIPFLVKLNHNETLSYPNTYDQTLYASVEQAFNMGAVAVGATIYFGSEESRRQIEEISAAFERAHELGMVTVLWGLFA
;
A
#
# COMPACT_ATOMS: atom_id res chain seq x y z
N MET A 1 -27.48 -5.65 11.51
CA MET A 1 -26.34 -6.51 11.11
C MET A 1 -25.21 -5.69 10.47
N LEU A 2 -25.04 -4.42 10.85
CA LEU A 2 -24.03 -3.52 10.30
C LEU A 2 -23.35 -2.82 11.48
N LEU A 3 -22.01 -2.72 11.44
CA LEU A 3 -21.12 -2.03 12.39
C LEU A 3 -20.68 -2.81 13.65
N THR A 4 -20.28 -4.08 13.53
CA THR A 4 -19.40 -4.63 14.57
C THR A 4 -18.06 -3.90 14.49
N ARG A 5 -17.63 -3.30 15.62
CA ARG A 5 -16.32 -2.64 15.81
C ARG A 5 -15.14 -3.43 15.23
N SER A 6 -15.28 -4.75 15.14
CA SER A 6 -14.33 -5.67 14.54
C SER A 6 -13.89 -5.30 13.12
N TYR A 7 -14.75 -4.71 12.29
CA TYR A 7 -14.37 -4.40 10.90
C TYR A 7 -13.61 -3.08 10.75
N PHE A 8 -13.63 -2.21 11.77
CA PHE A 8 -13.02 -0.88 11.71
C PHE A 8 -11.71 -0.75 12.46
N ASP A 9 -11.34 -1.75 13.27
CA ASP A 9 -10.04 -1.75 13.97
C ASP A 9 -8.96 -2.35 13.05
N PRO A 10 -7.96 -1.55 12.60
CA PRO A 10 -6.85 -2.01 11.76
C PRO A 10 -6.07 -3.19 12.36
N LYS A 11 -6.14 -3.40 13.67
CA LYS A 11 -5.52 -4.55 14.33
C LYS A 11 -6.05 -5.88 13.79
N ASN A 12 -7.35 -5.96 13.48
CA ASN A 12 -7.99 -7.23 13.18
C ASN A 12 -7.57 -7.79 11.82
N ILE A 13 -7.26 -6.95 10.83
CA ILE A 13 -6.74 -7.43 9.54
C ILE A 13 -5.34 -8.04 9.72
N VAL A 14 -4.52 -7.48 10.62
CA VAL A 14 -3.17 -8.00 10.91
C VAL A 14 -3.24 -9.29 11.73
N GLU A 15 -4.12 -9.36 12.73
CA GLU A 15 -4.31 -10.57 13.53
C GLU A 15 -4.85 -11.72 12.69
N LEU A 16 -5.86 -11.45 11.85
CA LEU A 16 -6.38 -12.43 10.91
C LEU A 16 -5.28 -12.95 9.97
N ALA A 17 -4.41 -12.08 9.47
CA ALA A 17 -3.30 -12.49 8.61
C ALA A 17 -2.30 -13.39 9.34
N ILE A 18 -1.99 -13.09 10.61
CA ILE A 18 -1.11 -13.94 11.43
C ILE A 18 -1.76 -15.29 11.71
N GLU A 19 -3.04 -15.30 12.10
CA GLU A 19 -3.80 -16.53 12.38
C GLU A 19 -3.93 -17.42 11.14
N ALA A 20 -4.09 -16.81 9.96
CA ALA A 20 -4.14 -17.51 8.68
C ALA A 20 -2.77 -18.01 8.18
N GLY A 21 -1.68 -17.67 8.86
CA GLY A 21 -0.32 -18.02 8.43
C GLY A 21 0.15 -17.26 7.19
N CYS A 22 -0.39 -16.06 6.95
CA CYS A 22 0.06 -15.21 5.85
C CYS A 22 1.51 -14.76 6.06
N ASN A 23 2.21 -14.55 4.95
CA ASN A 23 3.61 -14.12 4.95
C ASN A 23 3.79 -12.59 4.95
N CYS A 24 2.72 -11.82 4.71
CA CYS A 24 2.76 -10.37 4.62
C CYS A 24 1.34 -9.78 4.73
N VAL A 25 1.26 -8.52 5.18
CA VAL A 25 0.03 -7.70 5.08
C VAL A 25 0.30 -6.53 4.14
N ALA A 26 -0.48 -6.44 3.06
CA ALA A 26 -0.48 -5.30 2.16
C ALA A 26 -1.67 -4.37 2.47
N SER A 27 -1.40 -3.10 2.77
CA SER A 27 -2.46 -2.12 3.03
C SER A 27 -1.95 -0.68 2.90
N THR A 28 -2.82 0.28 3.20
CA THR A 28 -2.51 1.70 3.15
C THR A 28 -1.62 2.13 4.32
N TYR A 29 -0.88 3.23 4.14
CA TYR A 29 0.02 3.76 5.17
C TYR A 29 -0.72 3.98 6.51
N GLY A 30 -1.88 4.64 6.51
CA GLY A 30 -2.61 4.94 7.74
C GLY A 30 -3.04 3.69 8.52
N VAL A 31 -3.52 2.65 7.82
CA VAL A 31 -3.93 1.38 8.42
C VAL A 31 -2.73 0.72 9.10
N LEU A 32 -1.63 0.52 8.35
CA LEU A 32 -0.45 -0.16 8.89
C LEU A 32 0.26 0.68 9.96
N ALA A 33 0.32 2.00 9.81
CA ALA A 33 1.00 2.90 10.75
C ALA A 33 0.36 2.86 12.13
N SER A 34 -0.97 2.80 12.19
CA SER A 34 -1.74 2.73 13.44
C SER A 34 -1.41 1.51 14.31
N VAL A 35 -0.85 0.45 13.72
CA VAL A 35 -0.56 -0.83 14.39
C VAL A 35 0.91 -1.25 14.30
N SER A 36 1.73 -0.52 13.55
CA SER A 36 3.14 -0.80 13.26
C SER A 36 3.98 -1.18 14.47
N ARG A 37 3.98 -0.35 15.52
CA ARG A 37 4.75 -0.59 16.75
C ARG A 37 4.49 -1.97 17.36
N ARG A 38 3.28 -2.52 17.21
CA ARG A 38 2.90 -3.82 17.79
C ARG A 38 3.18 -5.00 16.87
N TYR A 39 3.16 -4.82 15.55
CA TYR A 39 3.12 -5.95 14.62
C TYR A 39 4.17 -5.94 13.50
N ALA A 40 4.87 -4.84 13.23
CA ALA A 40 5.87 -4.80 12.15
C ALA A 40 7.02 -5.82 12.34
N HIS A 41 7.31 -6.21 13.59
CA HIS A 41 8.29 -7.24 13.94
C HIS A 41 7.71 -8.67 13.97
N ARG A 42 6.40 -8.84 13.71
CA ARG A 42 5.68 -10.12 13.80
C ARG A 42 5.26 -10.65 12.44
N ILE A 43 4.87 -9.75 11.53
CA ILE A 43 4.52 -10.07 10.15
C ILE A 43 5.00 -8.94 9.24
N PRO A 44 5.62 -9.26 8.08
CA PRO A 44 6.03 -8.27 7.09
C PRO A 44 4.89 -7.34 6.66
N PHE A 45 5.21 -6.06 6.55
CA PHE A 45 4.29 -5.04 6.03
C PHE A 45 4.71 -4.59 4.63
N LEU A 46 3.72 -4.48 3.75
CA LEU A 46 3.83 -3.90 2.41
C LEU A 46 2.92 -2.67 2.34
N VAL A 47 3.51 -1.48 2.23
CA VAL A 47 2.76 -0.23 2.17
C VAL A 47 2.41 0.12 0.73
N LYS A 48 1.11 0.27 0.44
CA LYS A 48 0.60 0.73 -0.85
C LYS A 48 0.71 2.26 -0.96
N LEU A 49 1.57 2.77 -1.84
CA LEU A 49 1.95 4.20 -1.89
C LEU A 49 0.92 5.10 -2.58
N ASN A 50 0.15 4.57 -3.54
CA ASN A 50 -0.83 5.34 -4.32
C ASN A 50 -2.25 4.74 -4.28
N HIS A 51 -3.26 5.55 -4.58
CA HIS A 51 -4.67 5.16 -4.63
C HIS A 51 -5.41 5.98 -5.71
N ASN A 52 -6.49 5.44 -6.29
CA ASN A 52 -7.45 6.23 -7.07
C ASN A 52 -8.50 6.90 -6.19
N GLU A 53 -9.08 7.96 -6.73
CA GLU A 53 -10.34 8.51 -6.26
C GLU A 53 -11.52 7.74 -6.93
N THR A 54 -12.01 6.68 -6.29
CA THR A 54 -13.13 5.88 -6.82
C THR A 54 -14.51 6.55 -6.60
N LEU A 55 -14.55 7.75 -6.01
CA LEU A 55 -15.79 8.49 -5.72
C LEU A 55 -16.20 9.46 -6.83
N SER A 56 -15.43 9.52 -7.92
CA SER A 56 -15.64 10.43 -9.04
C SER A 56 -16.40 9.76 -10.18
N TYR A 57 -17.32 10.48 -10.83
CA TYR A 57 -18.05 10.03 -12.02
C TYR A 57 -17.86 11.00 -13.19
N PRO A 58 -17.38 10.54 -14.36
CA PRO A 58 -16.95 9.17 -14.66
C PRO A 58 -15.71 8.75 -13.84
N ASN A 59 -15.53 7.44 -13.66
CA ASN A 59 -14.37 6.90 -12.96
C ASN A 59 -13.07 7.36 -13.64
N THR A 60 -12.07 7.70 -12.84
CA THR A 60 -10.73 8.03 -13.32
C THR A 60 -9.75 6.92 -12.96
N TYR A 61 -8.72 6.76 -13.77
CA TYR A 61 -7.62 5.82 -13.52
C TYR A 61 -6.43 6.47 -12.83
N ASP A 62 -6.54 7.76 -12.49
CA ASP A 62 -5.44 8.48 -11.88
C ASP A 62 -5.15 7.95 -10.47
N GLN A 63 -3.90 7.55 -10.25
CA GLN A 63 -3.39 7.04 -8.99
C GLN A 63 -2.52 8.12 -8.34
N THR A 64 -3.03 8.71 -7.28
CA THR A 64 -2.29 9.74 -6.54
C THR A 64 -1.42 9.09 -5.48
N LEU A 65 -0.13 9.43 -5.47
CA LEU A 65 0.76 9.13 -4.35
C LEU A 65 0.27 9.86 -3.10
N TYR A 66 0.04 9.11 -2.01
CA TYR A 66 -0.40 9.68 -0.73
C TYR A 66 0.49 9.25 0.45
N ALA A 67 1.47 8.39 0.22
CA ALA A 67 2.50 8.01 1.19
C ALA A 67 3.88 8.00 0.52
N SER A 68 4.92 8.35 1.28
CA SER A 68 6.32 8.27 0.83
C SER A 68 6.98 6.94 1.20
N VAL A 69 8.05 6.60 0.51
CA VAL A 69 8.87 5.42 0.80
C VAL A 69 9.47 5.52 2.21
N GLU A 70 9.93 6.70 2.61
CA GLU A 70 10.50 6.96 3.94
C GLU A 70 9.47 6.75 5.04
N GLN A 71 8.21 7.15 4.82
CA GLN A 71 7.14 6.89 5.78
C GLN A 71 6.94 5.38 5.98
N ALA A 72 6.95 4.60 4.89
CA ALA A 72 6.87 3.15 4.94
C ALA A 72 8.09 2.50 5.62
N PHE A 73 9.30 2.98 5.30
CA PHE A 73 10.53 2.49 5.92
C PHE A 73 10.58 2.77 7.43
N ASN A 74 10.29 4.02 7.83
CA ASN A 74 10.39 4.47 9.22
C ASN A 74 9.41 3.75 10.16
N MET A 75 8.28 3.25 9.65
CA MET A 75 7.34 2.43 10.43
C MET A 75 7.71 0.95 10.52
N GLY A 76 8.81 0.54 9.88
CA GLY A 76 9.29 -0.85 9.86
C GLY A 76 8.66 -1.72 8.78
N ALA A 77 8.08 -1.13 7.72
CA ALA A 77 7.70 -1.93 6.55
C ALA A 77 8.94 -2.44 5.84
N VAL A 78 8.83 -3.63 5.25
CA VAL A 78 9.92 -4.25 4.47
C VAL A 78 9.66 -4.14 2.97
N ALA A 79 8.47 -3.68 2.60
CA ALA A 79 8.06 -3.57 1.22
C ALA A 79 7.18 -2.34 0.98
N VAL A 80 7.20 -1.84 -0.25
CA VAL A 80 6.27 -0.86 -0.78
C VAL A 80 5.65 -1.38 -2.07
N GLY A 81 4.50 -0.84 -2.45
CA GLY A 81 3.95 -1.12 -3.75
C GLY A 81 3.02 -0.05 -4.28
N ALA A 82 2.70 -0.15 -5.55
CA ALA A 82 1.92 0.85 -6.28
C ALA A 82 1.06 0.19 -7.36
N THR A 83 0.00 0.87 -7.78
CA THR A 83 -0.84 0.45 -8.90
C THR A 83 -0.59 1.37 -10.07
N ILE A 84 -0.58 0.83 -11.28
CA ILE A 84 -0.63 1.58 -12.53
C ILE A 84 -1.69 0.93 -13.41
N TYR A 85 -2.58 1.75 -13.97
CA TYR A 85 -3.51 1.34 -15.02
C TYR A 85 -2.88 1.63 -16.39
N PHE A 86 -2.24 0.64 -16.98
CA PHE A 86 -1.57 0.76 -18.27
C PHE A 86 -2.60 1.07 -19.37
N GLY A 87 -2.27 2.05 -20.22
CA GLY A 87 -3.15 2.53 -21.28
C GLY A 87 -4.05 3.70 -20.86
N SER A 88 -4.11 4.05 -19.58
CA SER A 88 -4.75 5.30 -19.15
C SER A 88 -3.94 6.52 -19.56
N GLU A 89 -4.59 7.67 -19.71
CA GLU A 89 -3.98 8.95 -20.06
C GLU A 89 -2.80 9.29 -19.12
N GLU A 90 -2.98 9.06 -17.82
CA GLU A 90 -2.00 9.37 -16.78
C GLU A 90 -0.92 8.29 -16.60
N SER A 91 -1.02 7.15 -17.29
CA SER A 91 -0.14 6.00 -17.06
C SER A 91 1.35 6.33 -17.25
N ARG A 92 1.69 7.21 -18.19
CA ARG A 92 3.09 7.62 -18.42
C ARG A 92 3.67 8.38 -17.23
N ARG A 93 2.91 9.35 -16.68
CA ARG A 93 3.28 10.12 -15.49
C ARG A 93 3.48 9.19 -14.29
N GLN A 94 2.52 8.28 -14.08
CA GLN A 94 2.58 7.30 -12.99
C GLN A 94 3.77 6.35 -13.13
N ILE A 95 4.13 5.92 -14.35
CA ILE A 95 5.33 5.09 -14.56
C ILE A 95 6.59 5.82 -14.07
N GLU A 96 6.75 7.10 -14.39
CA GLU A 96 7.89 7.90 -13.95
C GLU A 96 7.90 8.09 -12.42
N GLU A 97 6.76 8.47 -11.84
CA GLU A 97 6.60 8.64 -10.39
C GLU A 97 6.90 7.35 -9.60
N ILE A 98 6.35 6.22 -10.05
CA ILE A 98 6.54 4.93 -9.38
C ILE A 98 7.95 4.39 -9.60
N SER A 99 8.57 4.66 -10.76
CA SER A 99 9.98 4.29 -10.99
C SER A 99 10.90 4.99 -10.00
N ALA A 100 10.72 6.30 -9.78
CA ALA A 100 11.49 7.07 -8.80
C ALA A 100 11.25 6.57 -7.35
N ALA A 101 10.00 6.26 -7.00
CA ALA A 101 9.68 5.69 -5.70
C ALA A 101 10.32 4.30 -5.50
N PHE A 102 10.35 3.47 -6.53
CA PHE A 102 10.92 2.12 -6.44
C PHE A 102 12.44 2.14 -6.38
N GLU A 103 13.09 3.04 -7.13
CA GLU A 103 14.52 3.30 -7.00
C GLU A 103 14.87 3.68 -5.55
N ARG A 104 14.12 4.62 -4.96
CA ARG A 104 14.30 5.02 -3.57
C ARG A 104 14.06 3.87 -2.58
N ALA A 105 13.10 3.01 -2.84
CA ALA A 105 12.83 1.83 -2.01
C ALA A 105 13.99 0.82 -2.08
N HIS A 106 14.60 0.63 -3.25
CA HIS A 106 15.77 -0.23 -3.42
C HIS A 106 17.00 0.31 -2.68
N GLU A 107 17.23 1.63 -2.66
CA GLU A 107 18.30 2.25 -1.86
C GLU A 107 18.17 1.95 -0.37
N LEU A 108 16.94 1.80 0.12
CA LEU A 108 16.62 1.46 1.52
C LEU A 108 16.54 -0.07 1.76
N GLY A 109 16.79 -0.89 0.73
CA GLY A 109 16.74 -2.35 0.83
C GLY A 109 15.33 -2.94 0.92
N MET A 110 14.31 -2.20 0.48
CA MET A 110 12.91 -2.63 0.53
C MET A 110 12.50 -3.39 -0.73
N VAL A 111 11.55 -4.32 -0.58
CA VAL A 111 10.91 -5.01 -1.71
C VAL A 111 9.90 -4.08 -2.38
N THR A 112 9.85 -4.09 -3.71
CA THR A 112 8.91 -3.29 -4.51
C THR A 112 7.91 -4.18 -5.24
N VAL A 113 6.61 -3.87 -5.15
CA VAL A 113 5.53 -4.61 -5.82
C VAL A 113 4.68 -3.69 -6.67
N LEU A 114 4.60 -3.97 -7.98
CA LEU A 114 3.73 -3.25 -8.91
C LEU A 114 2.47 -4.07 -9.24
N TRP A 115 1.30 -3.48 -9.00
CA TRP A 115 0.04 -3.98 -9.56
C TRP A 115 -0.21 -3.30 -10.91
N GLY A 116 0.04 -4.04 -11.98
CA GLY A 116 -0.29 -3.63 -13.35
C GLY A 116 -1.69 -4.07 -13.73
N LEU A 117 -2.59 -3.12 -13.95
CA LEU A 117 -3.95 -3.37 -14.44
C LEU A 117 -4.11 -2.72 -15.82
N PHE A 118 -5.06 -3.21 -16.62
CA PHE A 118 -5.42 -2.58 -17.90
C PHE A 118 -6.52 -1.56 -17.66
N ALA A 119 -6.37 -0.37 -18.27
CA ALA A 119 -7.39 0.69 -18.27
C ALA A 119 -8.54 0.39 -19.25
#